data_AF-A0A316ZM30-F1
#
_entry.id   AF-A0A316ZM30-F1
#
_cell.length_a   1.000
_cell.length_b   1.000
_cell.length_c   1.000
_cell.angle_alpha   90.00
_cell.angle_beta   90.00
_cell.angle_gamma   90.00
#
_symmetry.space_group_name_H-M   'P 1'
#
loop_
_entity.id
_entity.type
_entity.pdbx_description
1 polymer ?
#
loop_
_entity_poly.entity_id
_entity_poly.type
_entity_poly.pdbx_seq_one_letter_code
_entity_poly.pdbx_strand_id
1 'polypeptide(L)' 'MILVALTDVTGAAETMKMTVAKFLTISYAITPMICFAVVGALKATEAAMKQ' A
#
# COMPACT_ATOMS: atom_id res chain seq x y z
N MET A 1 -2.85 4.40 9.73
CA MET A 1 -3.95 4.82 10.64
C MET A 1 -3.73 6.20 11.27
N ILE A 2 -2.49 6.69 11.39
CA ILE A 2 -2.20 8.02 11.95
C ILE A 2 -2.94 9.17 11.23
N LEU A 3 -3.05 9.12 9.89
CA LEU A 3 -3.82 10.12 9.12
C LEU A 3 -5.31 10.10 9.44
N VAL A 4 -5.89 8.92 9.68
CA VAL A 4 -7.30 8.78 10.07
C VAL A 4 -7.51 9.34 11.47
N ALA A 5 -6.59 9.05 12.40
CA ALA A 5 -6.62 9.63 13.75
C ALA A 5 -6.50 11.16 13.74
N LEU A 6 -5.69 11.75 12.85
CA LEU A 6 -5.60 13.21 12.70
C LEU A 6 -6.91 13.82 12.22
N THR A 7 -7.66 13.13 11.34
CA THR A 7 -8.99 13.59 10.93
C THR A 7 -10.02 13.52 12.06
N ASP A 8 -9.83 12.64 13.06
CA ASP A 8 -10.65 12.62 14.27
C ASP A 8 -10.38 13.82 15.18
N VAL A 9 -9.12 14.16 15.41
CA VAL A 9 -8.74 15.28 16.31
C VAL A 9 -9.09 16.66 15.73
N THR A 10 -9.08 16.78 14.40
CA THR A 10 -9.46 18.02 13.70
C THR A 10 -10.96 18.20 13.53
N GLY A 11 -11.79 17.24 13.98
CA GLY A 11 -13.24 17.31 13.86
C GLY A 11 -13.74 17.23 12.41
N ALA A 12 -12.98 16.60 11.51
CA ALA A 12 -13.33 16.49 10.11
C ALA A 12 -14.64 15.70 9.91
N ALA A 13 -15.39 16.02 8.84
CA ALA A 13 -16.62 15.31 8.50
C ALA A 13 -16.36 13.81 8.28
N GLU A 14 -17.32 12.97 8.67
CA GLU A 14 -17.21 11.50 8.59
C GLU A 14 -16.90 10.99 7.17
N THR A 15 -17.47 11.64 6.15
CA THR A 15 -17.21 11.36 4.73
C THR A 15 -15.74 11.53 4.37
N MET A 16 -15.07 12.54 4.95
CA MET A 16 -13.65 12.80 4.73
C MET A 16 -12.78 11.75 5.42
N LYS A 17 -13.12 11.36 6.67
CA LYS A 17 -12.45 10.28 7.40
C LYS A 17 -12.47 8.97 6.61
N MET A 18 -13.63 8.60 6.08
CA MET A 18 -13.79 7.40 5.27
C MET A 18 -13.03 7.45 3.94
N THR A 19 -12.93 8.64 3.34
CA THR A 19 -12.14 8.83 2.11
C THR A 19 -10.65 8.60 2.37
N VAL A 20 -10.13 9.17 3.46
CA VAL A 20 -8.72 8.99 3.87
C VAL A 20 -8.44 7.52 4.23
N ALA A 21 -9.34 6.85 4.95
CA ALA A 21 -9.20 5.44 5.30
C ALA A 21 -9.14 4.54 4.05
N LYS A 22 -10.02 4.76 3.07
CA LYS A 22 -10.03 4.03 1.79
C LYS A 22 -8.75 4.27 0.99
N PHE A 23 -8.33 5.52 0.85
CA PHE A 23 -7.12 5.87 0.12
C PHE A 23 -5.89 5.19 0.72
N LEU A 24 -5.77 5.24 2.05
CA LEU A 24 -4.64 4.65 2.75
C LEU A 24 -4.63 3.11 2.60
N THR A 25 -5.80 2.48 2.67
CA THR A 25 -5.94 1.03 2.47
C THR A 25 -5.49 0.60 1.07
N ILE A 26 -5.91 1.32 0.03
CA ILE A 26 -5.48 1.05 -1.35
C ILE A 26 -3.97 1.27 -1.50
N SER A 27 -3.45 2.34 -0.90
CA SER A 27 -2.02 2.66 -0.95
C SER A 27 -1.17 1.56 -0.31
N TYR A 28 -1.62 0.98 0.80
CA TYR A 28 -0.93 -0.15 1.44
C TYR A 28 -1.08 -1.47 0.67
N ALA A 29 -2.08 -1.62 -0.20
CA ALA A 29 -2.20 -2.77 -1.09
C ALA A 29 -1.16 -2.77 -2.23
N ILE A 30 -0.53 -1.63 -2.51
CA ILE A 30 0.57 -1.54 -3.48
C ILE A 30 1.82 -2.24 -2.96
N THR A 31 2.04 -2.25 -1.63
CA THR A 31 3.21 -2.88 -1.01
C THR A 31 3.38 -4.37 -1.39
N PRO A 32 2.38 -5.27 -1.20
CA PRO A 32 2.52 -6.65 -1.61
C PRO A 32 2.72 -6.81 -3.12
N MET A 33 2.12 -5.94 -3.95
CA MET A 33 2.33 -5.95 -5.41
C MET A 33 3.80 -5.70 -5.76
N ILE A 34 4.43 -4.71 -5.12
CA ILE A 34 5.86 -4.43 -5.30
C ILE A 34 6.71 -5.62 -4.84
N CYS A 35 6.39 -6.22 -3.68
CA CYS A 35 7.10 -7.40 -3.19
C CYS A 35 7.05 -8.56 -4.19
N PHE A 36 5.88 -8.85 -4.76
CA PHE A 36 5.74 -9.90 -5.77
C PHE A 36 6.51 -9.59 -7.05
N ALA A 37 6.46 -8.34 -7.52
CA ALA A 37 7.18 -7.92 -8.71
C ALA A 37 8.70 -8.08 -8.54
N VAL A 38 9.26 -7.63 -7.41
CA VAL A 38 10.70 -7.69 -7.14
C VAL A 38 11.17 -9.13 -6.98
N VAL A 39 10.48 -9.96 -6.20
CA VAL A 39 10.86 -11.37 -6.03
C VAL A 39 10.70 -12.14 -7.34
N GLY A 40 9.64 -11.87 -8.11
CA GLY A 40 9.44 -12.46 -9.43
C GLY A 40 10.57 -12.12 -10.40
N ALA A 41 10.96 -10.85 -10.47
CA ALA A 41 12.08 -10.40 -11.31
C ALA A 41 13.41 -11.03 -10.88
N LEU A 42 13.66 -11.12 -9.56
CA LEU A 42 14.86 -11.78 -9.02
C LEU A 42 14.89 -13.26 -9.44
N LYS A 43 13.80 -13.99 -9.24
CA LYS A 43 13.72 -15.42 -9.59
C LYS A 43 13.82 -15.68 -11.09
N ALA A 44 13.23 -14.82 -11.91
CA ALA A 44 13.36 -14.89 -13.37
C ALA A 44 14.83 -14.70 -13.80
N THR A 45 15.52 -13.73 -13.21
CA THR A 45 16.94 -13.48 -13.49
C THR A 45 17.83 -14.62 -13.02
N GLU A 46 17.60 -15.14 -11.80
CA GLU A 46 18.32 -16.32 -11.28
C GLU A 46 18.13 -17.54 -12.18
N ALA A 47 16.94 -17.75 -12.74
CA ALA A 47 16.66 -18.84 -13.66
C ALA A 47 17.36 -18.65 -15.01
N ALA A 48 17.36 -17.43 -15.55
CA ALA A 48 18.06 -17.11 -16.81
C ALA A 48 19.58 -17.25 -16.69
N MET A 49 20.16 -16.92 -15.53
CA MET A 49 21.60 -17.07 -15.27
C MET A 49 22.02 -18.51 -14.93
N LYS A 50 21.07 -19.38 -14.55
CA LYS A 50 21.31 -20.82 -14.28
C LYS A 50 21.09 -21.71 -15.50
N GLN A 51 20.74 -21.15 -16.66
CA GLN A 51 20.85 -21.84 -17.95
C GLN A 51 22.32 -22.02 -18.34
#